data_AF-S9V340-F1
#
_entry.id   AF-S9V340-F1
#
_cell.length_a   1.000
_cell.length_b   1.000
_cell.length_c   1.000
_cell.angle_alpha   90.00
_cell.angle_beta   90.00
_cell.angle_gamma   90.00
#
_symmetry.space_group_name_H-M   'P 1'
#
loop_
_entity.id
_entity.type
_entity.pdbx_description
1 polymer ?
#
loop_
_entity_poly.entity_id
_entity_poly.type
_entity_poly.pdbx_seq_one_letter_code
_entity_poly.pdbx_strand_id
1 'polypeptide(L)'
;MMLANGDTTVPYEGYVMSYSSFKKAAYMLLFGLEDNTGLSPAKKQYCRSLYFSHPFLSPSTFLAFSRSSDGTVPTVSLYAFTAKRMLLFRLRVQLEMVASSLPSALKKNTTEILVGKLACSPSLTSPFSNGLSHSDIERFIGELMPNLRLVCDIPPWMKPYYLCHASRKFMFMCDTRNVGALSIDAFMKSDVFSELLRMFETDPTESLFAFPVGCPVEIPARLVEPQSAPATTVAPDETVPCTVVSFDNGGNIYEDMYTVSLESGVTVTVPRRFIYWNSGAADFLSEEALNMDNWFSLPLMDRIYDHFTQLDVDGDGVLTVNELYEYSNRSFTKLSIDRVFECHVPTIGTRQIMDFKTYLDFVIATEHAATSAAMKYIWKILDLDCTKTYVEVKTLYCFCKELSNELRSSGLMNGLSANSILSEIVDMINPEWHERITFEDVVRSGQQSTVLPILLSYRNFYAYDCREQTAATSSDEYTD
;
A
#
# COMPACT_ATOMS: atom_id res chain seq x y z
N MET A 1 -36.67 -14.52 -5.33
CA MET A 1 -37.84 -14.78 -4.48
C MET A 1 -38.55 -13.46 -4.29
N MET A 2 -39.79 -13.31 -4.78
CA MET A 2 -40.58 -12.08 -4.63
C MET A 2 -40.88 -11.84 -3.15
N LEU A 3 -40.61 -10.61 -2.69
CA LEU A 3 -40.90 -10.16 -1.34
C LEU A 3 -42.39 -9.77 -1.26
N ALA A 4 -43.13 -10.49 -0.41
CA ALA A 4 -44.44 -10.07 0.06
C ALA A 4 -44.27 -9.43 1.44
N ASN A 5 -44.93 -8.28 1.61
CA ASN A 5 -44.91 -7.39 2.76
C ASN A 5 -45.07 -8.07 4.13
N GLY A 6 -44.24 -7.63 5.07
CA GLY A 6 -44.29 -7.95 6.49
C GLY A 6 -43.15 -7.24 7.19
N ASP A 7 -43.37 -5.96 7.51
CA ASP A 7 -42.40 -5.03 8.07
C ASP A 7 -42.05 -5.42 9.52
N THR A 8 -41.05 -6.28 9.64
CA THR A 8 -40.18 -6.38 10.82
C THR A 8 -38.77 -6.49 10.26
N THR A 9 -38.07 -5.37 10.15
CA THR A 9 -36.64 -5.35 9.82
C THR A 9 -35.90 -6.06 10.95
N VAL A 10 -35.74 -7.38 10.81
CA VAL A 10 -34.79 -8.13 11.64
C VAL A 10 -33.43 -7.46 11.41
N PRO A 11 -32.76 -6.96 12.45
CA PRO A 11 -31.42 -6.39 12.27
C PRO A 11 -30.56 -7.41 11.53
N TYR A 12 -29.72 -6.94 10.60
CA TYR A 12 -28.94 -7.79 9.69
C TYR A 12 -28.18 -8.92 10.40
N GLU A 13 -27.84 -8.73 11.68
CA GLU A 13 -27.18 -9.68 12.56
C GLU A 13 -28.04 -10.90 12.99
N GLY A 14 -29.35 -10.85 12.84
CA GLY A 14 -30.28 -11.92 13.24
C GLY A 14 -30.52 -13.00 12.18
N TYR A 15 -30.01 -12.84 10.95
CA TYR A 15 -30.25 -13.82 9.89
C TYR A 15 -29.39 -15.08 10.09
N VAL A 16 -30.04 -16.22 10.30
CA VAL A 16 -29.38 -17.53 10.43
C VAL A 16 -29.69 -18.43 9.24
N MET A 17 -28.70 -19.24 8.84
CA MET A 17 -28.78 -20.16 7.71
C MET A 17 -28.61 -21.60 8.18
N SER A 18 -29.58 -22.45 7.84
CA SER A 18 -29.46 -23.90 8.02
C SER A 18 -28.63 -24.53 6.90
N TYR A 19 -28.10 -25.73 7.13
CA TYR A 19 -27.36 -26.45 6.09
C TYR A 19 -28.20 -26.74 4.83
N SER A 20 -29.50 -26.98 4.98
CA SER A 20 -30.40 -27.23 3.84
C SER A 20 -30.55 -25.97 2.97
N SER A 21 -30.71 -24.80 3.60
CA SER A 21 -30.76 -23.51 2.90
C SER A 21 -29.42 -23.17 2.24
N PHE A 22 -28.30 -23.40 2.94
CA PHE A 22 -26.96 -23.24 2.36
C PHE A 22 -26.76 -24.12 1.12
N LYS A 23 -27.12 -25.40 1.20
CA LYS A 23 -27.01 -26.33 0.07
C LYS A 23 -27.84 -25.86 -1.11
N LYS A 24 -29.09 -25.41 -0.91
CA LYS A 24 -29.93 -24.87 -1.99
C LYS A 24 -29.28 -23.64 -2.63
N ALA A 25 -28.77 -22.70 -1.83
CA ALA A 25 -28.07 -21.52 -2.33
C ALA A 25 -26.82 -21.89 -3.14
N ALA A 26 -25.99 -22.81 -2.64
CA ALA A 26 -24.81 -23.29 -3.33
C ALA A 26 -25.16 -23.99 -4.67
N TYR A 27 -26.21 -24.82 -4.69
CA TYR A 27 -26.66 -25.46 -5.92
C TYR A 27 -27.22 -24.46 -6.94
N MET A 28 -27.95 -23.45 -6.48
CA MET A 28 -28.44 -22.36 -7.33
C MET A 28 -27.27 -21.57 -7.93
N LEU A 29 -26.26 -21.23 -7.13
CA LEU A 29 -25.09 -20.47 -7.60
C LEU A 29 -24.20 -21.28 -8.54
N LEU A 30 -23.95 -22.56 -8.24
CA LEU A 30 -23.05 -23.40 -9.03
C LEU A 30 -23.69 -23.93 -10.32
N PHE A 31 -25.00 -24.20 -10.30
CA PHE A 31 -25.66 -24.95 -11.36
C PHE A 31 -26.93 -24.30 -11.91
N GLY A 32 -27.43 -23.22 -11.28
CA GLY A 32 -28.72 -22.63 -11.62
C GLY A 32 -29.91 -23.53 -11.26
N LEU A 33 -29.76 -24.41 -10.25
CA LEU A 33 -30.75 -25.43 -9.87
C LEU A 33 -31.03 -25.38 -8.37
N GLU A 34 -32.30 -25.49 -7.96
CA GLU A 34 -32.65 -25.53 -6.53
C GLU A 34 -32.29 -26.88 -5.90
N ASP A 35 -32.44 -27.96 -6.68
CA ASP A 35 -32.08 -29.31 -6.28
C ASP A 35 -31.74 -30.19 -7.49
N ASN A 36 -31.49 -31.47 -7.23
CA ASN A 36 -31.13 -32.45 -8.25
C ASN A 36 -32.37 -33.10 -8.91
N THR A 37 -33.59 -32.60 -8.68
CA THR A 37 -34.80 -33.21 -9.24
C THR A 37 -34.80 -33.07 -10.77
N GLY A 38 -35.26 -34.10 -11.48
CA GLY A 38 -35.29 -34.11 -12.96
C GLY A 38 -33.94 -34.31 -13.68
N LEU A 39 -32.79 -34.30 -12.98
CA LEU A 39 -31.48 -34.53 -13.62
C LEU A 39 -31.20 -36.02 -13.90
N SER A 40 -30.47 -36.28 -15.00
CA SER A 40 -29.95 -37.61 -15.31
C SER A 40 -28.95 -38.10 -14.22
N PRO A 41 -28.80 -39.43 -14.02
CA PRO A 41 -27.89 -39.97 -13.00
C PRO A 41 -26.45 -39.46 -13.13
N ALA A 42 -25.93 -39.36 -14.36
CA ALA A 42 -24.60 -38.82 -14.63
C ALA A 42 -24.47 -37.34 -14.22
N LYS A 43 -25.48 -36.52 -14.54
CA LYS A 43 -25.49 -35.10 -14.18
C LYS A 43 -25.61 -34.90 -12.66
N LYS A 44 -26.39 -35.74 -11.97
CA LYS A 44 -26.45 -35.77 -10.49
C LYS A 44 -25.10 -36.08 -9.86
N GLN A 45 -24.39 -37.08 -10.38
CA GLN A 45 -23.06 -37.45 -9.87
C GLN A 45 -22.03 -36.34 -10.11
N TYR A 46 -22.07 -35.69 -11.28
CA TYR A 46 -21.23 -34.54 -11.60
C TYR A 46 -21.48 -33.37 -10.63
N CYS A 47 -22.74 -32.94 -10.49
CA CYS A 47 -23.10 -31.83 -9.58
C CYS A 47 -22.71 -32.15 -8.13
N ARG A 48 -22.90 -33.41 -7.68
CA ARG A 48 -22.46 -33.85 -6.35
C ARG A 48 -20.93 -33.76 -6.21
N SER A 49 -20.18 -34.30 -7.17
CA SER A 49 -18.72 -34.26 -7.14
C SER A 49 -18.20 -32.82 -7.02
N LEU A 50 -18.68 -31.93 -7.88
CA LEU A 50 -18.28 -30.51 -7.88
C LEU A 50 -18.68 -29.79 -6.59
N TYR A 51 -19.89 -30.02 -6.06
CA TYR A 51 -20.33 -29.43 -4.79
C TYR A 51 -19.43 -29.84 -3.62
N PHE A 52 -19.04 -31.11 -3.53
CA PHE A 52 -18.17 -31.59 -2.45
C PHE A 52 -16.71 -31.13 -2.60
N SER A 53 -16.22 -30.95 -3.84
CA SER A 53 -14.87 -30.45 -4.10
C SER A 53 -14.78 -28.92 -4.15
N HIS A 54 -15.91 -28.20 -4.16
CA HIS A 54 -15.91 -26.76 -4.30
C HIS A 54 -15.18 -26.07 -3.12
N PRO A 55 -14.21 -25.18 -3.36
CA PRO A 55 -13.39 -24.61 -2.30
C PRO A 55 -14.16 -23.67 -1.36
N PHE A 56 -15.29 -23.10 -1.79
CA PHE A 56 -16.02 -22.05 -1.05
C PHE A 56 -17.49 -22.36 -0.78
N LEU A 57 -18.05 -23.35 -1.48
CA LEU A 57 -19.49 -23.64 -1.45
C LEU A 57 -19.73 -25.12 -1.10
N SER A 58 -18.74 -25.77 -0.49
CA SER A 58 -18.82 -27.16 -0.07
C SER A 58 -19.38 -27.31 1.35
N PRO A 59 -19.84 -28.52 1.73
CA PRO A 59 -20.28 -28.79 3.10
C PRO A 59 -19.22 -28.47 4.15
N SER A 60 -17.95 -28.71 3.84
CA SER A 60 -16.82 -28.40 4.72
C SER A 60 -16.74 -26.92 5.06
N THR A 61 -17.13 -26.04 4.13
CA THR A 61 -17.16 -24.59 4.36
C THR A 61 -18.22 -24.23 5.40
N PHE A 62 -19.44 -24.75 5.27
CA PHE A 62 -20.50 -24.53 6.24
C PHE A 62 -20.13 -25.07 7.64
N LEU A 63 -19.53 -26.26 7.69
CA LEU A 63 -19.15 -26.92 8.93
C LEU A 63 -17.99 -26.25 9.67
N ALA A 64 -17.23 -25.37 9.01
CA ALA A 64 -16.14 -24.62 9.63
C ALA A 64 -16.62 -23.49 10.55
N PHE A 65 -17.91 -23.10 10.48
CA PHE A 65 -18.47 -22.05 11.33
C PHE A 65 -19.02 -22.62 12.64
N SER A 66 -18.91 -21.82 13.71
CA SER A 66 -19.59 -22.08 14.97
C SER A 66 -21.10 -22.11 14.74
N ARG A 67 -21.73 -23.19 15.20
CA ARG A 67 -23.16 -23.46 15.00
C ARG A 67 -23.91 -23.25 16.31
N SER A 68 -25.11 -22.70 16.20
CA SER A 68 -26.08 -22.64 17.29
C SER A 68 -26.61 -24.03 17.66
N SER A 69 -27.31 -24.13 18.79
CA SER A 69 -27.90 -25.39 19.28
C SER A 69 -28.90 -26.03 18.30
N ASP A 70 -29.49 -25.24 17.42
CA ASP A 70 -30.39 -25.65 16.34
C ASP A 70 -29.66 -26.02 15.03
N GLY A 71 -28.32 -25.99 15.01
CA GLY A 71 -27.48 -26.33 13.86
C GLY A 71 -27.39 -25.26 12.78
N THR A 72 -27.85 -24.03 13.06
CA THR A 72 -27.76 -22.89 12.14
C THR A 72 -26.45 -22.10 12.31
N VAL A 73 -26.09 -21.34 11.28
CA VAL A 73 -24.90 -20.46 11.23
C VAL A 73 -25.33 -19.02 10.92
N PRO A 74 -24.69 -17.99 11.50
CA PRO A 74 -24.94 -16.60 11.10
C PRO A 74 -24.70 -16.36 9.60
N THR A 75 -25.75 -15.92 8.89
CA THR A 75 -25.75 -15.78 7.43
C THR A 75 -24.76 -14.72 6.96
N VAL A 76 -24.68 -13.59 7.67
CA VAL A 76 -23.79 -12.47 7.33
C VAL A 76 -22.33 -12.91 7.35
N SER A 77 -21.90 -13.61 8.41
CA SER A 77 -20.53 -14.10 8.55
C SER A 77 -20.17 -15.11 7.46
N LEU A 78 -21.10 -16.02 7.14
CA LEU A 78 -20.91 -17.01 6.08
C LEU A 78 -20.80 -16.35 4.69
N TYR A 79 -21.68 -15.38 4.40
CA TYR A 79 -21.66 -14.62 3.16
C TYR A 79 -20.36 -13.82 3.03
N ALA A 80 -19.99 -13.04 4.06
CA ALA A 80 -18.77 -12.24 4.09
C ALA A 80 -17.52 -13.11 3.86
N PHE A 81 -17.44 -14.28 4.50
CA PHE A 81 -16.36 -15.24 4.27
C PHE A 81 -16.30 -15.73 2.83
N THR A 82 -17.46 -16.09 2.26
CA THR A 82 -17.55 -16.63 0.91
C THR A 82 -17.17 -15.56 -0.11
N ALA A 83 -17.72 -14.36 0.03
CA ALA A 83 -17.40 -13.19 -0.79
C ALA A 83 -15.91 -12.85 -0.74
N LYS A 84 -15.33 -12.77 0.46
CA LYS A 84 -13.88 -12.52 0.65
C LYS A 84 -13.03 -13.58 -0.03
N ARG A 85 -13.36 -14.87 0.11
CA ARG A 85 -12.58 -15.94 -0.53
C ARG A 85 -12.73 -15.96 -2.05
N MET A 86 -13.93 -15.69 -2.57
CA MET A 86 -14.13 -15.58 -4.02
C MET A 86 -13.38 -14.39 -4.61
N LEU A 87 -13.37 -13.24 -3.91
CA LEU A 87 -12.56 -12.08 -4.29
C LEU A 87 -11.07 -12.46 -4.34
N LEU A 88 -10.52 -13.04 -3.26
CA LEU A 88 -9.12 -13.46 -3.23
C LEU A 88 -8.79 -14.47 -4.33
N PHE A 89 -9.70 -15.39 -4.64
CA PHE A 89 -9.53 -16.33 -5.75
C PHE A 89 -9.49 -15.63 -7.10
N ARG A 90 -10.42 -14.69 -7.35
CA ARG A 90 -10.44 -13.87 -8.57
C ARG A 90 -9.14 -13.08 -8.73
N LEU A 91 -8.71 -12.38 -7.68
CA LEU A 91 -7.47 -11.60 -7.68
C LEU A 91 -6.24 -12.48 -7.92
N ARG A 92 -6.22 -13.69 -7.35
CA ARG A 92 -5.16 -14.67 -7.63
C ARG A 92 -5.10 -15.05 -9.11
N VAL A 93 -6.25 -15.33 -9.73
CA VAL A 93 -6.32 -15.66 -11.16
C VAL A 93 -5.81 -14.50 -12.01
N GLN A 94 -6.19 -13.26 -11.68
CA GLN A 94 -5.67 -12.07 -12.36
C GLN A 94 -4.14 -11.94 -12.23
N LEU A 95 -3.60 -12.12 -11.02
CA LEU A 95 -2.15 -12.14 -10.80
C LEU A 95 -1.46 -13.24 -11.63
N GLU A 96 -2.04 -14.44 -11.69
CA GLU A 96 -1.51 -15.55 -12.49
C GLU A 96 -1.53 -15.23 -14.00
N MET A 97 -2.51 -14.46 -14.48
CA MET A 97 -2.58 -14.00 -15.88
C MET A 97 -1.54 -12.93 -16.21
N VAL A 98 -1.18 -12.08 -15.25
CA VAL A 98 -0.25 -10.96 -15.43
C VAL A 98 1.22 -11.37 -15.20
N ALA A 99 1.48 -12.38 -14.36
CA ALA A 99 2.82 -12.78 -13.97
C ALA A 99 3.67 -13.27 -15.16
N SER A 100 4.80 -12.60 -15.39
CA SER A 100 5.66 -12.86 -16.55
C SER A 100 7.01 -13.52 -16.21
N SER A 101 7.44 -13.53 -14.93
CA SER A 101 8.78 -14.02 -14.58
C SER A 101 8.82 -15.52 -14.25
N LEU A 102 9.84 -16.22 -14.77
CA LEU A 102 10.05 -17.64 -14.51
C LEU A 102 10.69 -17.87 -13.11
N PRO A 103 10.24 -18.89 -12.35
CA PRO A 103 10.79 -19.24 -11.04
C PRO A 103 12.33 -19.34 -11.01
N SER A 104 12.97 -18.82 -9.97
CA SER A 104 14.43 -18.80 -9.80
C SER A 104 15.09 -20.18 -9.85
N ALA A 105 14.34 -21.25 -9.54
CA ALA A 105 14.80 -22.64 -9.64
C ALA A 105 14.99 -23.12 -11.09
N LEU A 106 14.29 -22.53 -12.06
CA LEU A 106 14.40 -22.86 -13.49
C LEU A 106 15.49 -22.07 -14.20
N LYS A 107 15.92 -20.91 -13.65
CA LYS A 107 16.97 -20.08 -14.26
C LYS A 107 18.34 -20.77 -14.37
N LYS A 108 18.59 -21.82 -13.59
CA LYS A 108 19.89 -22.54 -13.60
C LYS A 108 20.02 -23.60 -14.69
N ASN A 109 18.93 -24.07 -15.31
CA ASN A 109 18.94 -25.25 -16.19
C ASN A 109 18.13 -25.06 -17.49
N THR A 110 18.17 -23.90 -18.16
CA THR A 110 17.39 -23.75 -19.40
C THR A 110 18.05 -22.86 -20.46
N THR A 111 19.16 -23.33 -21.00
CA THR A 111 19.22 -23.50 -22.45
C THR A 111 18.57 -24.85 -22.75
N GLU A 112 17.54 -24.87 -23.60
CA GLU A 112 16.99 -26.04 -24.34
C GLU A 112 15.64 -26.69 -23.98
N ILE A 113 14.93 -26.44 -22.87
CA ILE A 113 13.68 -27.22 -22.63
C ILE A 113 12.46 -26.35 -22.30
N LEU A 114 11.50 -26.36 -23.25
CA LEU A 114 10.08 -25.97 -23.18
C LEU A 114 9.70 -24.51 -23.50
N VAL A 115 9.95 -24.11 -24.75
CA VAL A 115 9.02 -23.23 -25.49
C VAL A 115 7.86 -24.10 -25.97
N GLY A 116 6.74 -24.10 -25.24
CA GLY A 116 5.50 -24.74 -25.71
C GLY A 116 4.69 -25.43 -24.62
N LYS A 117 3.57 -24.79 -24.25
CA LYS A 117 2.47 -25.25 -23.39
C LYS A 117 2.73 -25.34 -21.89
N LEU A 118 2.43 -24.26 -21.18
CA LEU A 118 1.80 -24.32 -19.86
C LEU A 118 0.67 -23.28 -19.78
N ALA A 119 -0.57 -23.75 -19.60
CA ALA A 119 -1.78 -22.95 -19.44
C ALA A 119 -2.37 -23.17 -18.03
N CYS A 120 -1.55 -22.84 -17.01
CA CYS A 120 -1.73 -23.05 -15.56
C CYS A 120 -1.45 -24.49 -15.07
N SER A 121 -0.89 -24.74 -13.88
CA SER A 121 -1.36 -24.23 -12.57
C SER A 121 -0.27 -24.13 -11.50
N PRO A 122 -0.46 -23.24 -10.50
CA PRO A 122 -0.17 -23.66 -9.13
C PRO A 122 -0.94 -23.06 -7.93
N SER A 123 -1.39 -23.93 -7.01
CA SER A 123 -1.75 -23.58 -5.62
C SER A 123 -0.63 -23.98 -4.63
N LEU A 124 -0.85 -23.95 -3.30
CA LEU A 124 0.08 -24.09 -2.14
C LEU A 124 1.25 -25.10 -2.24
N THR A 125 1.23 -25.91 -3.28
CA THR A 125 1.97 -27.11 -3.68
C THR A 125 2.85 -26.90 -4.93
N SER A 126 3.28 -25.67 -5.23
CA SER A 126 3.97 -25.37 -6.50
C SER A 126 5.38 -24.79 -6.42
N PRO A 127 6.36 -25.51 -6.97
CA PRO A 127 7.72 -25.01 -7.18
C PRO A 127 7.84 -24.00 -8.34
N PHE A 128 6.74 -23.72 -9.06
CA PHE A 128 6.77 -22.99 -10.33
C PHE A 128 5.76 -21.83 -10.45
N SER A 129 5.33 -21.23 -9.33
CA SER A 129 4.61 -19.94 -9.42
C SER A 129 5.49 -18.92 -10.13
N ASN A 130 5.02 -18.38 -11.25
CA ASN A 130 5.64 -17.25 -11.91
C ASN A 130 5.86 -16.15 -10.85
N GLY A 131 7.07 -15.61 -10.79
CA GLY A 131 7.31 -14.46 -9.94
C GLY A 131 6.63 -13.24 -10.58
N LEU A 132 6.10 -12.36 -9.75
CA LEU A 132 5.63 -11.05 -10.15
C LEU A 132 6.85 -10.13 -10.18
N SER A 133 7.23 -9.70 -11.37
CA SER A 133 8.20 -8.61 -11.52
C SER A 133 7.58 -7.27 -11.09
N HIS A 134 8.40 -6.24 -10.93
CA HIS A 134 7.92 -4.88 -10.69
C HIS A 134 6.82 -4.46 -11.68
N SER A 135 7.06 -4.65 -12.98
CA SER A 135 6.11 -4.29 -14.03
C SER A 135 4.83 -5.13 -14.02
N ASP A 136 4.88 -6.37 -13.53
CA ASP A 136 3.68 -7.19 -13.36
C ASP A 136 2.80 -6.65 -12.24
N ILE A 137 3.42 -6.19 -11.14
CA ILE A 137 2.70 -5.57 -10.02
C ILE A 137 2.10 -4.23 -10.45
N GLU A 138 2.85 -3.39 -11.16
CA GLU A 138 2.33 -2.12 -11.71
C GLU A 138 1.15 -2.37 -12.66
N ARG A 139 1.23 -3.37 -13.54
CA ARG A 139 0.11 -3.73 -14.43
C ARG A 139 -1.11 -4.18 -13.64
N PHE A 140 -0.92 -5.06 -12.65
CA PHE A 140 -2.01 -5.55 -11.81
C PHE A 140 -2.67 -4.41 -11.02
N ILE A 141 -1.89 -3.54 -10.36
CA ILE A 141 -2.43 -2.38 -9.64
C ILE A 141 -3.14 -1.45 -10.63
N GLY A 142 -2.57 -1.23 -11.82
CA GLY A 142 -3.16 -0.45 -12.91
C GLY A 142 -4.54 -0.94 -13.34
N GLU A 143 -4.74 -2.27 -13.41
CA GLU A 143 -6.05 -2.89 -13.69
C GLU A 143 -7.03 -2.77 -12.52
N LEU A 144 -6.53 -2.66 -11.28
CA LEU A 144 -7.36 -2.49 -10.08
C LEU A 144 -7.76 -1.04 -9.80
N MET A 145 -7.07 -0.04 -10.35
CA MET A 145 -7.30 1.39 -10.04
C MET A 145 -8.77 1.84 -10.09
N PRO A 146 -9.61 1.41 -11.06
CA PRO A 146 -11.02 1.79 -11.09
C PRO A 146 -11.80 1.36 -9.83
N ASN A 147 -11.35 0.32 -9.14
CA ASN A 147 -11.93 -0.21 -7.92
C ASN A 147 -11.29 0.36 -6.65
N LEU A 148 -10.27 1.22 -6.74
CA LEU A 148 -9.61 1.80 -5.58
C LEU A 148 -10.22 3.17 -5.27
N ARG A 149 -10.75 3.33 -4.05
CA ARG A 149 -11.32 4.60 -3.59
C ARG A 149 -10.28 5.71 -3.68
N LEU A 150 -10.70 6.91 -4.08
CA LEU A 150 -9.86 8.12 -4.19
C LEU A 150 -8.72 8.04 -5.21
N VAL A 151 -8.44 6.88 -5.81
CA VAL A 151 -7.34 6.67 -6.77
C VAL A 151 -7.85 6.62 -8.21
N CYS A 152 -9.11 6.24 -8.42
CA CYS A 152 -9.70 6.09 -9.75
C CYS A 152 -9.67 7.38 -10.58
N ASP A 153 -9.63 8.55 -9.93
CA ASP A 153 -9.61 9.88 -10.54
C ASP A 153 -8.20 10.45 -10.73
N ILE A 154 -7.16 9.63 -10.70
CA ILE A 154 -5.79 10.10 -10.89
C ILE A 154 -5.60 10.76 -12.28
N PRO A 155 -4.91 11.92 -12.37
CA PRO A 155 -4.50 12.47 -13.65
C PRO A 155 -3.58 11.51 -14.43
N PRO A 156 -3.66 11.48 -15.77
CA PRO A 156 -2.82 10.62 -16.60
C PRO A 156 -1.32 10.80 -16.36
N TRP A 157 -0.87 12.06 -16.19
CA TRP A 157 0.54 12.39 -15.95
C TRP A 157 1.06 11.86 -14.59
N MET A 158 0.18 11.73 -13.59
CA MET A 158 0.54 11.29 -12.24
C MET A 158 0.52 9.75 -12.10
N LYS A 159 -0.18 9.06 -13.00
CA LYS A 159 -0.34 7.60 -12.99
C LYS A 159 0.98 6.82 -12.93
N PRO A 160 2.04 7.13 -13.70
CA PRO A 160 3.31 6.40 -13.61
C PRO A 160 3.95 6.51 -12.22
N TYR A 161 3.88 7.68 -11.58
CA TYR A 161 4.41 7.89 -10.23
C TYR A 161 3.61 7.11 -9.19
N TYR A 162 2.28 7.06 -9.32
CA TYR A 162 1.44 6.27 -8.42
C TYR A 162 1.72 4.78 -8.54
N LEU A 163 1.83 4.25 -9.77
CA LEU A 163 2.13 2.83 -9.97
C LEU A 163 3.52 2.47 -9.42
N CYS A 164 4.51 3.35 -9.62
CA CYS A 164 5.83 3.22 -9.01
C CYS A 164 5.74 3.23 -7.48
N HIS A 165 5.06 4.22 -6.89
CA HIS A 165 4.82 4.33 -5.45
C HIS A 165 4.18 3.07 -4.87
N ALA A 166 3.02 2.68 -5.39
CA ALA A 166 2.23 1.55 -4.91
C ALA A 166 2.97 0.22 -5.05
N SER A 167 3.63 -0.03 -6.19
CA SER A 167 4.40 -1.27 -6.39
C SER A 167 5.68 -1.31 -5.55
N ARG A 168 6.27 -0.16 -5.20
CA ARG A 168 7.54 -0.12 -4.47
C ARG A 168 7.44 -0.73 -3.08
N LYS A 169 6.36 -0.48 -2.33
CA LYS A 169 6.17 -1.06 -1.00
C LYS A 169 6.10 -2.59 -1.03
N PHE A 170 5.51 -3.18 -2.08
CA PHE A 170 5.55 -4.63 -2.28
C PHE A 170 6.98 -5.13 -2.49
N MET A 171 7.72 -4.51 -3.41
CA MET A 171 9.10 -4.91 -3.68
C MET A 171 9.98 -4.75 -2.45
N PHE A 172 9.89 -3.63 -1.75
CA PHE A 172 10.68 -3.36 -0.55
C PHE A 172 10.38 -4.36 0.57
N MET A 173 9.10 -4.56 0.90
CA MET A 173 8.71 -5.39 2.06
C MET A 173 8.79 -6.89 1.77
N CYS A 174 8.44 -7.32 0.56
CA CYS A 174 8.28 -8.73 0.24
C CYS A 174 9.49 -9.34 -0.48
N ASP A 175 10.29 -8.55 -1.21
CA ASP A 175 11.47 -9.05 -1.94
C ASP A 175 12.73 -8.94 -1.07
N THR A 176 12.68 -9.59 0.10
CA THR A 176 13.75 -9.50 1.12
C THR A 176 15.13 -9.98 0.65
N ARG A 177 15.22 -10.61 -0.52
CA ARG A 177 16.45 -11.11 -1.15
C ARG A 177 16.88 -10.30 -2.37
N ASN A 178 16.14 -9.23 -2.73
CA ASN A 178 16.37 -8.41 -3.92
C ASN A 178 16.52 -9.24 -5.20
N VAL A 179 15.65 -10.23 -5.39
CA VAL A 179 15.65 -11.11 -6.56
C VAL A 179 15.03 -10.40 -7.79
N GLY A 180 14.24 -9.36 -7.55
CA GLY A 180 13.47 -8.63 -8.55
C GLY A 180 12.15 -9.32 -8.92
N ALA A 181 11.72 -10.33 -8.15
CA ALA A 181 10.51 -11.09 -8.41
C ALA A 181 9.88 -11.66 -7.13
N LEU A 182 8.57 -11.44 -6.96
CA LEU A 182 7.78 -11.89 -5.81
C LEU A 182 6.94 -13.12 -6.12
N SER A 183 6.84 -14.10 -5.22
CA SER A 183 5.85 -15.16 -5.42
C SER A 183 4.42 -14.61 -5.19
N ILE A 184 3.46 -15.07 -5.99
CA ILE A 184 2.03 -14.68 -5.84
C ILE A 184 1.53 -15.01 -4.42
N ASP A 185 1.99 -16.13 -3.84
CA ASP A 185 1.62 -16.53 -2.48
C ASP A 185 2.15 -15.54 -1.43
N ALA A 186 3.41 -15.10 -1.54
CA ALA A 186 3.97 -14.10 -0.64
C ALA A 186 3.28 -12.74 -0.81
N PHE A 187 3.00 -12.33 -2.06
CA PHE A 187 2.25 -11.12 -2.37
C PHE A 187 0.88 -11.12 -1.68
N MET A 188 0.07 -12.16 -1.91
CA MET A 188 -1.30 -12.24 -1.37
C MET A 188 -1.37 -12.40 0.16
N LYS A 189 -0.32 -12.91 0.80
CA LYS A 189 -0.25 -13.06 2.27
C LYS A 189 0.37 -11.85 2.97
N SER A 190 0.89 -10.88 2.22
CA SER A 190 1.55 -9.71 2.78
C SER A 190 0.57 -8.76 3.47
N ASP A 191 1.06 -8.07 4.49
CA ASP A 191 0.33 -6.97 5.12
C ASP A 191 0.09 -5.83 4.13
N VAL A 192 1.02 -5.64 3.19
CA VAL A 192 0.92 -4.66 2.08
C VAL A 192 -0.28 -4.96 1.18
N PHE A 193 -0.54 -6.23 0.85
CA PHE A 193 -1.75 -6.58 0.09
C PHE A 193 -3.03 -6.38 0.90
N SER A 194 -2.98 -6.67 2.20
CA SER A 194 -4.10 -6.40 3.10
C SER A 194 -4.42 -4.91 3.18
N GLU A 195 -3.39 -4.06 3.20
CA GLU A 195 -3.49 -2.59 3.16
C GLU A 195 -4.11 -2.09 1.84
N LEU A 196 -3.68 -2.63 0.69
CA LEU A 196 -4.28 -2.35 -0.62
C LEU A 196 -5.77 -2.73 -0.64
N LEU A 197 -6.13 -3.89 -0.09
CA LEU A 197 -7.51 -4.36 -0.05
C LEU A 197 -8.43 -3.51 0.83
N ARG A 198 -7.89 -2.72 1.78
CA ARG A 198 -8.70 -1.75 2.54
C ARG A 198 -9.21 -0.60 1.67
N MET A 199 -8.55 -0.33 0.55
CA MET A 199 -8.95 0.68 -0.44
C MET A 199 -9.87 0.12 -1.54
N PHE A 200 -10.02 -1.20 -1.61
CA PHE A 200 -10.67 -1.88 -2.73
C PHE A 200 -12.19 -1.99 -2.52
N GLU A 201 -12.95 -1.49 -3.49
CA GLU A 201 -14.39 -1.66 -3.58
C GLU A 201 -14.76 -2.66 -4.68
N THR A 202 -15.76 -3.51 -4.41
CA THR A 202 -16.18 -4.55 -5.38
C THR A 202 -16.89 -3.94 -6.59
N ASP A 203 -17.59 -2.83 -6.39
CA ASP A 203 -18.26 -2.05 -7.42
C ASP A 203 -17.44 -0.76 -7.72
N PRO A 204 -17.00 -0.53 -8.97
CA PRO A 204 -16.29 0.69 -9.36
C PRO A 204 -17.10 2.00 -9.22
N THR A 205 -18.41 1.92 -8.99
CA THR A 205 -19.22 3.12 -8.74
C THR A 205 -19.12 3.60 -7.30
N GLU A 206 -18.89 2.68 -6.36
CA GLU A 206 -18.70 2.96 -4.93
C GLU A 206 -17.30 3.54 -4.62
N SER A 207 -16.36 3.42 -5.57
CA SER A 207 -15.02 4.02 -5.46
C SER A 207 -14.99 5.51 -5.87
N LEU A 208 -16.04 6.00 -6.54
CA LEU A 208 -16.10 7.38 -7.04
C LEU A 208 -16.39 8.38 -5.93
N PHE A 209 -15.59 9.44 -5.90
CA PHE A 209 -15.82 10.59 -5.04
C PHE A 209 -16.57 11.69 -5.81
N ALA A 210 -17.64 12.23 -5.22
CA ALA A 210 -18.29 13.41 -5.78
C ALA A 210 -17.52 14.65 -5.38
N PHE A 211 -16.91 15.34 -6.35
CA PHE A 211 -16.16 16.58 -6.08
C PHE A 211 -17.15 17.72 -5.79
N PRO A 212 -17.13 18.32 -4.59
CA PRO A 212 -18.11 19.34 -4.22
C PRO A 212 -17.87 20.64 -4.99
N VAL A 213 -18.90 21.50 -5.01
CA VAL A 213 -18.79 22.85 -5.59
C VAL A 213 -17.70 23.64 -4.88
N GLY A 214 -16.83 24.30 -5.66
CA GLY A 214 -15.65 25.01 -5.17
C GLY A 214 -14.39 24.16 -5.11
N CYS A 215 -14.47 22.84 -5.27
CA CYS A 215 -13.31 21.96 -5.28
C CYS A 215 -12.44 22.21 -6.52
N PRO A 216 -11.11 22.37 -6.37
CA PRO A 216 -10.20 22.36 -7.50
C PRO A 216 -10.09 20.94 -8.05
N VAL A 217 -10.10 20.82 -9.37
CA VAL A 217 -10.02 19.57 -10.13
C VAL A 217 -9.27 19.80 -11.44
N GLU A 218 -8.88 18.72 -12.11
CA GLU A 218 -8.22 18.77 -13.41
C GLU A 218 -9.09 18.17 -14.52
N ILE A 219 -9.01 18.74 -15.72
CA ILE A 219 -9.67 18.19 -16.92
C ILE A 219 -8.67 18.07 -18.08
N PRO A 220 -8.87 17.15 -19.04
CA PRO A 220 -8.01 17.07 -20.23
C PRO A 220 -7.98 18.39 -21.01
N ALA A 221 -6.78 18.89 -21.31
CA ALA A 221 -6.58 20.18 -22.01
C ALA A 221 -7.34 20.26 -23.35
N ARG A 222 -7.42 19.13 -24.06
CA ARG A 222 -8.15 18.97 -25.33
C ARG A 222 -9.66 19.29 -25.26
N LEU A 223 -10.24 19.33 -24.07
CA LEU A 223 -11.66 19.66 -23.88
C LEU A 223 -11.91 21.17 -23.75
N VAL A 224 -10.84 21.95 -23.59
CA VAL A 224 -10.89 23.40 -23.37
C VAL A 224 -10.57 24.18 -24.64
N GLU A 225 -9.69 23.65 -25.50
CA GLU A 225 -9.25 24.37 -26.69
C GLU A 225 -10.34 24.49 -27.77
N PRO A 226 -10.45 25.65 -28.45
CA PRO A 226 -11.25 25.75 -29.65
C PRO A 226 -10.65 24.83 -30.73
N GLN A 227 -11.50 24.12 -31.47
CA GLN A 227 -11.15 23.17 -32.56
C GLN A 227 -10.36 23.79 -33.74
N SER A 228 -9.70 24.93 -33.56
CA SER A 228 -8.95 25.69 -34.57
C SER A 228 -7.43 25.71 -34.37
N ALA A 229 -6.89 25.15 -33.27
CA ALA A 229 -5.45 24.94 -33.13
C ALA A 229 -5.00 23.66 -33.87
N PRO A 230 -3.84 23.66 -34.56
CA PRO A 230 -3.35 22.47 -35.25
C PRO A 230 -3.13 21.34 -34.22
N ALA A 231 -3.74 20.18 -34.48
CA ALA A 231 -3.84 18.99 -33.63
C ALA A 231 -2.50 18.28 -33.30
N THR A 232 -1.37 18.99 -33.31
CA THR A 232 -0.01 18.43 -33.28
C THR A 232 0.82 18.93 -32.09
N THR A 233 0.25 19.68 -31.15
CA THR A 233 1.05 20.30 -30.06
C THR A 233 0.64 19.92 -28.63
N VAL A 234 -0.59 19.49 -28.38
CA VAL A 234 -1.05 19.12 -27.02
C VAL A 234 -0.75 17.64 -26.77
N ALA A 235 -0.01 17.36 -25.70
CA ALA A 235 0.27 15.98 -25.31
C ALA A 235 -1.05 15.29 -24.90
N PRO A 236 -1.26 13.99 -25.22
CA PRO A 236 -2.52 13.31 -24.94
C PRO A 236 -2.91 13.25 -23.46
N ASP A 237 -1.92 13.42 -22.58
CA ASP A 237 -2.00 13.32 -21.12
C ASP A 237 -2.00 14.69 -20.41
N GLU A 238 -2.02 15.79 -21.18
CA GLU A 238 -2.01 17.14 -20.64
C GLU A 238 -3.37 17.49 -20.01
N THR A 239 -3.34 17.97 -18.78
CA THR A 239 -4.50 18.39 -18.00
C THR A 239 -4.42 19.87 -17.66
N VAL A 240 -5.56 20.47 -17.38
CA VAL A 240 -5.68 21.89 -17.01
C VAL A 240 -6.46 21.98 -15.70
N PRO A 241 -5.98 22.77 -14.72
CA PRO A 241 -6.69 22.98 -13.47
C PRO A 241 -7.95 23.83 -13.69
N CYS A 242 -8.99 23.51 -12.93
CA CYS A 242 -10.28 24.20 -12.94
C CYS A 242 -11.00 24.03 -11.60
N THR A 243 -12.10 24.76 -11.41
CA THR A 243 -12.91 24.70 -10.19
C THR A 243 -14.31 24.20 -10.50
N VAL A 244 -14.82 23.27 -9.69
CA VAL A 244 -16.19 22.76 -9.83
C VAL A 244 -17.22 23.86 -9.53
N VAL A 245 -18.13 24.11 -10.47
CA VAL A 245 -19.21 25.10 -10.34
C VAL A 245 -20.54 24.42 -10.00
N SER A 246 -20.86 23.32 -10.67
CA SER A 246 -22.08 22.54 -10.43
C SER A 246 -21.98 21.15 -11.05
N PHE A 247 -22.82 20.21 -10.60
CA PHE A 247 -22.93 18.87 -11.18
C PHE A 247 -24.35 18.30 -11.04
N ASP A 248 -24.70 17.37 -11.91
CA ASP A 248 -25.99 16.69 -11.91
C ASP A 248 -25.97 15.39 -11.08
N ASN A 249 -27.16 14.90 -10.68
CA ASN A 249 -27.43 13.59 -10.05
C ASN A 249 -26.57 13.16 -8.85
N GLY A 250 -25.91 14.10 -8.17
CA GLY A 250 -25.06 13.79 -7.02
C GLY A 250 -23.58 13.65 -7.37
N GLY A 251 -23.21 13.61 -8.66
CA GLY A 251 -21.85 13.74 -9.13
C GLY A 251 -20.95 12.52 -8.91
N ASN A 252 -21.53 11.38 -8.55
CA ASN A 252 -20.84 10.13 -8.25
C ASN A 252 -21.06 9.05 -9.33
N ILE A 253 -21.61 9.42 -10.49
CA ILE A 253 -21.77 8.53 -11.64
C ILE A 253 -20.91 9.04 -12.79
N TYR A 254 -20.24 8.15 -13.52
CA TYR A 254 -19.35 8.52 -14.63
C TYR A 254 -20.00 9.37 -15.74
N GLU A 255 -21.33 9.27 -15.89
CA GLU A 255 -22.13 10.00 -16.88
C GLU A 255 -22.65 11.34 -16.37
N ASP A 256 -22.51 11.64 -15.06
CA ASP A 256 -22.96 12.91 -14.52
C ASP A 256 -22.19 14.06 -15.17
N MET A 257 -22.91 15.12 -15.53
CA MET A 257 -22.29 16.29 -16.16
C MET A 257 -21.82 17.24 -15.07
N TYR A 258 -20.54 17.61 -15.14
CA TYR A 258 -19.91 18.62 -14.31
C TYR A 258 -19.73 19.90 -15.12
N THR A 259 -20.07 21.04 -14.53
CA THR A 259 -19.67 22.35 -15.05
C THR A 259 -18.50 22.84 -14.22
N VAL A 260 -17.38 23.10 -14.90
CA VAL A 260 -16.14 23.58 -14.29
C VAL A 260 -15.76 24.93 -14.86
N SER A 261 -15.13 25.78 -14.05
CA SER A 261 -14.59 27.07 -14.46
C SER A 261 -13.07 27.00 -14.50
N LEU A 262 -12.49 27.41 -15.62
CA LEU A 262 -11.06 27.65 -15.72
C LEU A 262 -10.66 28.95 -15.00
N GLU A 263 -9.37 29.10 -14.71
CA GLU A 263 -8.81 30.36 -14.18
C GLU A 263 -9.04 31.56 -15.10
N SER A 264 -9.17 31.33 -16.41
CA SER A 264 -9.50 32.34 -17.41
C SER A 264 -10.96 32.84 -17.33
N GLY A 265 -11.81 32.21 -16.50
CA GLY A 265 -13.24 32.50 -16.38
C GLY A 265 -14.12 31.78 -17.42
N VAL A 266 -13.53 30.97 -18.30
CA VAL A 266 -14.28 30.13 -19.25
C VAL A 266 -14.91 28.95 -18.50
N THR A 267 -16.20 28.72 -18.71
CA THR A 267 -16.91 27.56 -18.16
C THR A 267 -17.05 26.46 -19.20
N VAL A 268 -16.72 25.23 -18.83
CA VAL A 268 -16.83 24.05 -19.68
C VAL A 268 -17.67 23.00 -18.97
N THR A 269 -18.57 22.33 -19.70
CA THR A 269 -19.35 21.21 -19.18
C THR A 269 -18.77 19.90 -19.70
N VAL A 270 -18.36 19.01 -18.79
CA VAL A 270 -17.72 17.74 -19.10
C VAL A 270 -18.35 16.59 -18.29
N PRO A 271 -18.42 15.36 -18.85
CA PRO A 271 -18.79 14.19 -18.06
C PRO A 271 -17.82 13.93 -16.89
N ARG A 272 -18.33 13.38 -15.77
CA ARG A 272 -17.58 13.07 -14.54
C ARG A 272 -16.33 12.22 -14.78
N ARG A 273 -16.35 11.33 -15.77
CA ARG A 273 -15.18 10.50 -16.15
C ARG A 273 -13.94 11.29 -16.60
N PHE A 274 -14.09 12.58 -16.90
CA PHE A 274 -13.00 13.48 -17.31
C PHE A 274 -12.59 14.44 -16.20
N ILE A 275 -13.17 14.32 -15.01
CA ILE A 275 -12.74 15.07 -13.82
C ILE A 275 -11.66 14.25 -13.13
N TYR A 276 -10.49 14.84 -12.96
CA TYR A 276 -9.35 14.27 -12.26
C TYR A 276 -9.06 15.02 -10.97
N TRP A 277 -8.40 14.31 -10.07
CA TRP A 277 -7.86 14.85 -8.83
C TRP A 277 -6.90 16.01 -9.09
N ASN A 278 -6.94 16.99 -8.20
CA ASN A 278 -5.94 18.03 -8.05
C ASN A 278 -5.50 18.08 -6.58
N SER A 279 -4.26 18.44 -6.27
CA SER A 279 -3.75 18.43 -4.89
C SER A 279 -4.60 19.27 -3.92
N GLY A 280 -5.15 20.41 -4.38
CA GLY A 280 -6.07 21.23 -3.59
C GLY A 280 -7.42 20.56 -3.27
N ALA A 281 -7.76 19.44 -3.91
CA ALA A 281 -8.97 18.68 -3.61
C ALA A 281 -8.87 17.98 -2.24
N ALA A 282 -7.65 17.82 -1.70
CA ALA A 282 -7.42 17.28 -0.36
C ALA A 282 -8.21 18.05 0.70
N ASP A 283 -8.28 19.38 0.61
CA ASP A 283 -8.98 20.24 1.58
C ASP A 283 -10.49 20.00 1.64
N PHE A 284 -11.05 19.30 0.65
CA PHE A 284 -12.47 18.97 0.54
C PHE A 284 -12.78 17.52 0.96
N LEU A 285 -11.77 16.73 1.28
CA LEU A 285 -11.96 15.39 1.82
C LEU A 285 -12.29 15.44 3.32
N SER A 286 -13.08 14.47 3.79
CA SER A 286 -13.32 14.29 5.23
C SER A 286 -12.02 14.01 5.98
N GLU A 287 -11.92 14.42 7.25
CA GLU A 287 -10.76 14.12 8.10
C GLU A 287 -10.44 12.62 8.13
N GLU A 288 -11.45 11.73 8.13
CA GLU A 288 -11.26 10.28 8.05
C GLU A 288 -10.51 9.84 6.78
N ALA A 289 -10.78 10.49 5.65
CA ALA A 289 -10.15 10.20 4.36
C ALA A 289 -8.73 10.77 4.27
N LEU A 290 -8.47 11.92 4.89
CA LEU A 290 -7.15 12.55 4.98
C LEU A 290 -6.22 11.86 5.98
N ASN A 291 -6.80 11.31 7.04
CA ASN A 291 -6.09 10.52 8.05
C ASN A 291 -5.93 9.06 7.64
N MET A 292 -6.30 8.69 6.41
CA MET A 292 -5.93 7.38 5.87
C MET A 292 -4.42 7.36 5.63
N ASP A 293 -3.67 6.94 6.65
CA ASP A 293 -2.24 6.63 6.57
C ASP A 293 -2.04 5.29 5.82
N ASN A 294 -2.59 5.23 4.60
CA ASN A 294 -2.59 4.08 3.73
C ASN A 294 -1.75 4.42 2.49
N TRP A 295 -0.71 3.62 2.24
CA TRP A 295 0.23 3.77 1.12
C TRP A 295 -0.42 3.74 -0.26
N PHE A 296 -1.62 3.18 -0.37
CA PHE A 296 -2.37 3.11 -1.63
C PHE A 296 -3.37 4.26 -1.78
N SER A 297 -3.41 5.21 -0.83
CA SER A 297 -4.26 6.38 -0.94
C SER A 297 -3.62 7.45 -1.82
N LEU A 298 -4.45 8.14 -2.62
CA LEU A 298 -3.99 9.23 -3.47
C LEU A 298 -3.44 10.42 -2.66
N PRO A 299 -4.07 10.87 -1.55
CA PRO A 299 -3.54 11.97 -0.75
C PRO A 299 -2.16 11.72 -0.14
N LEU A 300 -1.88 10.49 0.32
CA LEU A 300 -0.56 10.16 0.87
C LEU A 300 0.50 10.12 -0.25
N MET A 301 0.16 9.51 -1.39
CA MET A 301 1.05 9.49 -2.54
C MET A 301 1.38 10.90 -3.04
N ASP A 302 0.37 11.78 -3.13
CA ASP A 302 0.51 13.20 -3.50
C ASP A 302 1.46 13.92 -2.54
N ARG A 303 1.26 13.79 -1.23
CA ARG A 303 2.14 14.37 -0.20
C ARG A 303 3.60 13.89 -0.31
N ILE A 304 3.81 12.60 -0.57
CA ILE A 304 5.16 12.02 -0.70
C ILE A 304 5.84 12.49 -1.99
N TYR A 305 5.07 12.61 -3.07
CA TYR A 305 5.55 13.15 -4.35
C TYR A 305 5.88 14.64 -4.23
N ASP A 306 5.01 15.44 -3.61
CA ASP A 306 5.26 16.85 -3.32
C ASP A 306 6.49 17.07 -2.45
N HIS A 307 6.72 16.22 -1.45
CA HIS A 307 7.94 16.30 -0.65
C HIS A 307 9.19 16.01 -1.49
N PHE A 308 9.13 15.04 -2.41
CA PHE A 308 10.24 14.77 -3.32
C PHE A 308 10.53 15.97 -4.24
N THR A 309 9.50 16.56 -4.85
CA THR A 309 9.66 17.71 -5.76
C THR A 309 10.09 18.99 -5.03
N GLN A 310 9.72 19.16 -3.76
CA GLN A 310 10.21 20.27 -2.93
C GLN A 310 11.70 20.14 -2.59
N LEU A 311 12.21 18.91 -2.47
CA LEU A 311 13.62 18.65 -2.23
C LEU A 311 14.46 18.81 -3.51
N ASP A 312 13.90 18.46 -4.67
CA ASP A 312 14.50 18.62 -6.00
C ASP A 312 14.45 20.09 -6.46
N VAL A 313 15.40 20.89 -5.98
CA VAL A 313 15.38 22.35 -6.17
C VAL A 313 15.68 22.74 -7.62
N ASP A 314 16.51 21.96 -8.31
CA ASP A 314 16.85 22.22 -9.71
C ASP A 314 15.89 21.57 -10.72
N GLY A 315 15.01 20.68 -10.26
CA GLY A 315 13.93 20.07 -11.03
C GLY A 315 14.43 19.06 -12.05
N ASP A 316 15.59 18.45 -11.82
CA ASP A 316 16.19 17.48 -12.73
C ASP A 316 15.63 16.05 -12.57
N GLY A 317 14.74 15.85 -11.57
CA GLY A 317 14.02 14.61 -11.29
C GLY A 317 14.78 13.64 -10.40
N VAL A 318 15.88 14.07 -9.79
CA VAL A 318 16.71 13.26 -8.89
C VAL A 318 17.23 14.08 -7.71
N LEU A 319 17.60 13.40 -6.62
CA LEU A 319 18.11 14.06 -5.41
C LEU A 319 19.60 13.82 -5.21
N THR A 320 20.30 14.90 -4.92
CA THR A 320 21.65 14.90 -4.38
C THR A 320 21.65 14.73 -2.86
N VAL A 321 22.82 14.41 -2.29
CA VAL A 321 22.98 14.31 -0.83
C VAL A 321 22.65 15.63 -0.11
N ASN A 322 22.96 16.76 -0.76
CA ASN A 322 22.72 18.07 -0.19
C ASN A 322 21.22 18.39 -0.11
N GLU A 323 20.45 17.96 -1.11
CA GLU A 323 19.00 18.12 -1.11
C GLU A 323 18.35 17.22 -0.08
N LEU A 324 18.78 15.96 0.05
CA LEU A 324 18.22 15.07 1.06
C LEU A 324 18.56 15.49 2.50
N TYR A 325 19.59 16.32 2.73
CA TYR A 325 19.81 16.90 4.06
C TYR A 325 18.63 17.77 4.53
N GLU A 326 17.85 18.36 3.61
CA GLU A 326 16.68 19.17 3.94
C GLU A 326 15.44 18.34 4.31
N TYR A 327 15.50 17.01 4.11
CA TYR A 327 14.39 16.09 4.39
C TYR A 327 13.81 16.28 5.80
N SER A 328 12.48 16.45 5.87
CA SER A 328 11.73 16.68 7.11
C SER A 328 12.32 17.81 7.96
N ASN A 329 12.61 18.97 7.34
CA ASN A 329 13.19 20.15 8.00
C ASN A 329 14.51 19.84 8.70
N ARG A 330 15.43 19.13 8.00
CA ARG A 330 16.72 18.69 8.53
C ARG A 330 16.60 17.90 9.84
N SER A 331 15.70 16.91 9.92
CA SER A 331 15.54 16.11 11.15
C SER A 331 16.57 14.99 11.28
N PHE A 332 17.08 14.48 10.15
CA PHE A 332 18.07 13.42 10.11
C PHE A 332 19.49 13.98 10.33
N THR A 333 20.35 13.17 10.93
CA THR A 333 21.77 13.53 11.07
C THR A 333 22.49 13.42 9.72
N LYS A 334 23.53 14.23 9.51
CA LYS A 334 24.33 14.17 8.27
C LYS A 334 24.98 12.81 8.09
N LEU A 335 25.54 12.20 9.15
CA LEU A 335 26.08 10.85 9.07
C LEU A 335 25.05 9.84 8.57
N SER A 336 23.80 9.97 9.00
CA SER A 336 22.75 9.04 8.56
C SER A 336 22.43 9.20 7.08
N ILE A 337 22.30 10.45 6.60
CA ILE A 337 22.04 10.73 5.17
C ILE A 337 23.24 10.35 4.29
N ASP A 338 24.46 10.65 4.72
CA ASP A 338 25.67 10.25 4.00
C ASP A 338 25.73 8.72 3.84
N ARG A 339 25.42 8.00 4.92
CA ARG A 339 25.37 6.54 4.91
C ARG A 339 24.23 5.98 4.05
N VAL A 340 23.09 6.68 3.95
CA VAL A 340 22.04 6.32 2.97
C VAL A 340 22.60 6.39 1.55
N PHE A 341 23.31 7.47 1.20
CA PHE A 341 23.91 7.62 -0.12
C PHE A 341 24.97 6.55 -0.39
N GLU A 342 25.88 6.31 0.56
CA GLU A 342 26.93 5.30 0.45
C GLU A 342 26.39 3.87 0.31
N CYS A 343 25.28 3.54 0.98
CA CYS A 343 24.80 2.16 1.06
C CYS A 343 23.74 1.81 0.00
N HIS A 344 22.89 2.78 -0.37
CA HIS A 344 21.64 2.50 -1.07
C HIS A 344 21.46 3.32 -2.35
N VAL A 345 22.23 4.39 -2.53
CA VAL A 345 22.16 5.23 -3.73
C VAL A 345 23.19 4.75 -4.76
N PRO A 346 22.78 4.41 -6.00
CA PRO A 346 23.71 4.05 -7.06
C PRO A 346 24.71 5.17 -7.36
N THR A 347 25.97 4.81 -7.58
CA THR A 347 26.98 5.74 -8.10
C THR A 347 27.00 5.67 -9.62
N ILE A 348 26.63 6.78 -10.28
CA ILE A 348 26.69 6.92 -11.74
C ILE A 348 27.86 7.83 -12.07
N GLY A 349 28.95 7.23 -12.59
CA GLY A 349 30.19 7.94 -12.85
C GLY A 349 30.84 8.43 -11.57
N THR A 350 30.85 9.74 -11.34
CA THR A 350 31.43 10.37 -10.14
C THR A 350 30.40 10.91 -9.15
N ARG A 351 29.09 10.73 -9.42
CA ARG A 351 28.02 11.28 -8.60
C ARG A 351 27.12 10.16 -8.06
N GLN A 352 26.68 10.31 -6.82
CA GLN A 352 25.58 9.52 -6.26
C GLN A 352 24.30 10.32 -6.44
N ILE A 353 23.30 9.70 -7.06
CA ILE A 353 22.07 10.36 -7.49
C ILE A 353 20.91 9.46 -7.08
N MET A 354 20.00 9.99 -6.26
CA MET A 354 18.85 9.28 -5.74
C MET A 354 17.63 9.53 -6.64
N ASP A 355 17.20 8.53 -7.38
CA ASP A 355 15.95 8.62 -8.13
C ASP A 355 14.73 8.48 -7.20
N PHE A 356 13.54 8.75 -7.73
CA PHE A 356 12.28 8.64 -6.98
C PHE A 356 12.08 7.23 -6.38
N LYS A 357 12.55 6.17 -7.04
CA LYS A 357 12.41 4.78 -6.54
C LYS A 357 13.27 4.54 -5.31
N THR A 358 14.52 5.01 -5.32
CA THR A 358 15.44 4.93 -4.20
C THR A 358 14.99 5.85 -3.05
N TYR A 359 14.42 7.01 -3.36
CA TYR A 359 13.78 7.87 -2.36
C TYR A 359 12.60 7.16 -1.66
N LEU A 360 11.73 6.49 -2.41
CA LEU A 360 10.63 5.71 -1.82
C LEU A 360 11.13 4.60 -0.89
N ASP A 361 12.24 3.92 -1.21
CA ASP A 361 12.85 2.95 -0.30
C ASP A 361 13.27 3.59 1.03
N PHE A 362 13.84 4.79 0.97
CA PHE A 362 14.23 5.55 2.15
C PHE A 362 13.01 5.93 3.01
N VAL A 363 11.94 6.43 2.39
CA VAL A 363 10.67 6.74 3.07
C VAL A 363 10.11 5.49 3.75
N ILE A 364 9.94 4.39 3.00
CA ILE A 364 9.42 3.12 3.52
C ILE A 364 10.29 2.59 4.67
N ALA A 365 11.62 2.64 4.54
CA ALA A 365 12.54 2.16 5.55
C ALA A 365 12.43 2.93 6.87
N THR A 366 12.25 4.25 6.80
CA THR A 366 12.23 5.12 7.97
C THR A 366 10.87 5.12 8.66
N GLU A 367 9.76 5.04 7.92
CA GLU A 367 8.39 4.97 8.48
C GLU A 367 8.05 3.58 9.05
N HIS A 368 8.57 2.51 8.46
CA HIS A 368 8.27 1.14 8.85
C HIS A 368 9.49 0.40 9.39
N ALA A 369 10.29 1.06 10.22
CA ALA A 369 11.58 0.61 10.74
C ALA A 369 11.55 -0.77 11.43
N ALA A 370 10.40 -1.19 11.96
CA ALA A 370 10.25 -2.50 12.61
C ALA A 370 10.15 -3.69 11.66
N THR A 371 9.91 -3.45 10.36
CA THR A 371 9.80 -4.53 9.37
C THR A 371 11.17 -5.13 9.05
N SER A 372 11.23 -6.42 8.71
CA SER A 372 12.50 -7.09 8.42
C SER A 372 13.29 -6.43 7.27
N ALA A 373 12.60 -5.90 6.27
CA ALA A 373 13.22 -5.18 5.16
C ALA A 373 13.83 -3.86 5.61
N ALA A 374 13.08 -3.04 6.35
CA ALA A 374 13.55 -1.77 6.88
C ALA A 374 14.71 -1.95 7.87
N MET A 375 14.62 -2.93 8.78
CA MET A 375 15.72 -3.24 9.70
C MET A 375 17.01 -3.55 8.94
N LYS A 376 16.96 -4.35 7.87
CA LYS A 376 18.14 -4.64 7.03
C LYS A 376 18.65 -3.41 6.28
N TYR A 377 17.74 -2.55 5.82
CA TYR A 377 18.08 -1.29 5.18
C TYR A 377 18.86 -0.40 6.14
N ILE A 378 18.32 -0.18 7.35
CA ILE A 378 18.94 0.64 8.40
C ILE A 378 20.22 -0.01 8.93
N TRP A 379 20.27 -1.34 9.06
CA TRP A 379 21.46 -2.05 9.52
C TRP A 379 22.70 -1.74 8.67
N LYS A 380 22.55 -1.63 7.34
CA LYS A 380 23.65 -1.24 6.45
C LYS A 380 24.14 0.19 6.71
N ILE A 381 23.23 1.09 7.09
CA ILE A 381 23.58 2.47 7.45
C ILE A 381 24.45 2.46 8.71
N LEU A 382 24.03 1.70 9.73
CA LEU A 382 24.70 1.61 11.04
C LEU A 382 26.06 0.89 11.01
N ASP A 383 26.24 -0.09 10.13
CA ASP A 383 27.47 -0.87 9.99
C ASP A 383 28.57 -0.11 9.24
N LEU A 384 29.15 0.92 9.89
CA LEU A 384 30.23 1.74 9.31
C LEU A 384 31.47 0.91 8.97
N ASP A 385 31.79 -0.08 9.80
CA ASP A 385 32.94 -0.96 9.65
C ASP A 385 32.71 -2.07 8.59
N CYS A 386 31.51 -2.14 8.01
CA CYS A 386 31.10 -3.12 7.00
C CYS A 386 31.33 -4.58 7.44
N THR A 387 31.17 -4.89 8.73
CA THR A 387 31.40 -6.23 9.28
C THR A 387 30.34 -7.24 8.85
N LYS A 388 29.15 -6.75 8.45
CA LYS A 388 27.93 -7.48 8.07
C LYS A 388 27.30 -8.33 9.15
N THR A 389 27.90 -8.43 10.33
CA THR A 389 27.50 -9.37 11.38
C THR A 389 27.16 -8.66 12.69
N TYR A 390 27.91 -7.63 13.05
CA TYR A 390 27.68 -6.84 14.25
C TYR A 390 28.06 -5.36 14.04
N VAL A 391 27.46 -4.48 14.83
CA VAL A 391 27.89 -3.09 14.97
C VAL A 391 28.56 -2.97 16.34
N GLU A 392 29.77 -2.42 16.37
CA GLU A 392 30.45 -2.18 17.65
C GLU A 392 29.77 -1.03 18.40
N VAL A 393 29.74 -1.10 19.73
CA VAL A 393 29.17 -0.03 20.57
C VAL A 393 29.90 1.31 20.35
N LYS A 394 31.21 1.27 20.05
CA LYS A 394 31.98 2.46 19.68
C LYS A 394 31.52 3.09 18.35
N THR A 395 30.98 2.28 17.44
CA THR A 395 30.46 2.73 16.14
C THR A 395 29.09 3.37 16.33
N LEU A 396 28.24 2.81 17.20
CA LEU A 396 26.98 3.45 17.62
C LEU A 396 27.18 4.77 18.35
N TYR A 397 28.28 4.91 19.11
CA TYR A 397 28.64 6.19 19.73
C TYR A 397 28.79 7.33 18.71
N CYS A 398 29.26 7.05 17.49
CA CYS A 398 29.36 8.06 16.43
C CYS A 398 28.00 8.67 16.10
N PHE A 399 26.97 7.83 15.92
CA PHE A 399 25.59 8.28 15.71
C PHE A 399 25.07 9.08 16.92
N CYS A 400 25.26 8.55 18.13
CA CYS A 400 24.83 9.22 19.37
C CYS A 400 25.50 10.59 19.57
N LYS A 401 26.76 10.73 19.13
CA LYS A 401 27.50 11.99 19.17
C LYS A 401 26.91 13.03 18.23
N GLU A 402 26.52 12.63 17.02
CA GLU A 402 25.83 13.54 16.10
C GLU A 402 24.47 13.95 16.63
N LEU A 403 23.66 13.01 17.14
CA LEU A 403 22.38 13.31 17.78
C LEU A 403 22.53 14.35 18.90
N SER A 404 23.48 14.15 19.82
CA SER A 404 23.76 15.09 20.92
C SER A 404 24.18 16.47 20.42
N ASN A 405 24.93 16.55 19.33
CA ASN A 405 25.35 17.82 18.75
C ASN A 405 24.19 18.55 18.06
N GLU A 406 23.35 17.83 17.31
CA GLU A 406 22.18 18.41 16.63
C GLU A 406 21.09 18.87 17.62
N LEU A 407 20.88 18.13 18.71
CA LEU A 407 19.97 18.55 19.79
C LEU A 407 20.44 19.85 20.45
N ARG A 408 21.77 19.99 20.63
CA ARG A 408 22.38 21.19 21.20
C ARG A 408 22.33 22.38 20.23
N SER A 409 22.62 22.15 18.95
CA SER A 409 22.65 23.21 17.93
C SER A 409 21.24 23.72 17.61
N SER A 410 20.24 22.84 17.59
CA SER A 410 18.83 23.18 17.39
C SER A 410 18.18 23.85 18.61
N GLY A 411 18.81 23.76 19.78
CA GLY A 411 18.28 24.31 21.03
C GLY A 411 17.12 23.50 21.64
N LEU A 412 16.81 22.32 21.09
CA LEU A 412 15.76 21.43 21.61
C LEU A 412 16.13 20.85 22.97
N MET A 413 17.40 20.45 23.16
CA MET A 413 17.87 19.90 24.43
C MET A 413 19.30 20.35 24.74
N ASN A 414 19.52 20.80 25.98
CA ASN A 414 20.82 21.23 26.47
C ASN A 414 21.37 20.25 27.49
N GLY A 415 22.68 19.99 27.44
CA GLY A 415 23.38 19.20 28.46
C GLY A 415 23.28 17.67 28.30
N LEU A 416 22.50 17.15 27.35
CA LEU A 416 22.44 15.72 27.08
C LEU A 416 23.74 15.23 26.43
N SER A 417 24.39 14.26 27.07
CA SER A 417 25.66 13.70 26.58
C SER A 417 25.43 12.53 25.62
N ALA A 418 26.33 12.35 24.65
CA ALA A 418 26.30 11.22 23.73
C ALA A 418 26.37 9.86 24.46
N ASN A 419 27.06 9.79 25.60
CA ASN A 419 27.12 8.59 26.43
C ASN A 419 25.78 8.26 27.09
N SER A 420 24.99 9.27 27.45
CA SER A 420 23.65 9.09 28.02
C SER A 420 22.71 8.47 26.99
N ILE A 421 22.68 9.03 25.77
CA ILE A 421 21.92 8.49 24.64
C ILE A 421 22.35 7.07 24.33
N LEU A 422 23.67 6.82 24.25
CA LEU A 422 24.20 5.50 23.96
C LEU A 422 23.80 4.46 25.03
N SER A 423 23.91 4.80 26.32
CA SER A 423 23.53 3.91 27.41
C SER A 423 22.07 3.50 27.29
N GLU A 424 21.18 4.46 27.05
CA GLU A 424 19.75 4.21 26.91
C GLU A 424 19.45 3.31 25.69
N ILE A 425 20.12 3.55 24.56
CA ILE A 425 19.99 2.69 23.37
C ILE A 425 20.48 1.27 23.64
N VAL A 426 21.62 1.11 24.32
CA VAL A 426 22.18 -0.20 24.66
C VAL A 426 21.27 -0.92 25.66
N ASP A 427 20.71 -0.21 26.65
CA ASP A 427 19.78 -0.77 27.63
C ASP A 427 18.46 -1.22 26.97
N MET A 428 17.96 -0.46 25.99
CA MET A 428 16.79 -0.86 25.20
C MET A 428 17.03 -2.12 24.37
N ILE A 429 18.20 -2.25 23.75
CA ILE A 429 18.55 -3.40 22.93
C ILE A 429 18.87 -4.63 23.80
N ASN A 430 19.53 -4.41 24.94
CA ASN A 430 20.05 -5.44 25.83
C ASN A 430 20.84 -6.54 25.06
N PRO A 431 21.97 -6.17 24.44
CA PRO A 431 22.75 -7.09 23.61
C PRO A 431 23.38 -8.20 24.45
N GLU A 432 23.59 -9.36 23.82
CA GLU A 432 24.24 -10.50 24.50
C GLU A 432 25.70 -10.18 24.87
N TRP A 433 26.37 -9.33 24.07
CA TRP A 433 27.76 -8.94 24.25
C TRP A 433 27.88 -7.41 24.40
N HIS A 434 28.40 -6.96 25.53
CA HIS A 434 28.47 -5.53 25.91
C HIS A 434 29.23 -4.62 24.92
N GLU A 435 30.08 -5.16 24.05
CA GLU A 435 30.86 -4.38 23.08
C GLU A 435 30.31 -4.43 21.66
N ARG A 436 29.33 -5.31 21.39
CA ARG A 436 28.86 -5.63 20.03
C ARG A 436 27.36 -5.87 20.02
N ILE A 437 26.68 -5.20 19.10
CA ILE A 437 25.26 -5.40 18.85
C ILE A 437 25.10 -6.17 17.55
N THR A 438 24.34 -7.25 17.56
CA THR A 438 23.98 -8.03 16.37
C THR A 438 22.58 -7.69 15.88
N PHE A 439 22.28 -8.05 14.64
CA PHE A 439 20.92 -7.90 14.10
C PHE A 439 19.89 -8.66 14.94
N GLU A 440 20.26 -9.84 15.46
CA GLU A 440 19.39 -10.65 16.30
C GLU A 440 19.13 -9.99 17.66
N ASP A 441 20.11 -9.29 18.23
CA ASP A 441 19.91 -8.53 19.47
C ASP A 441 18.81 -7.46 19.28
N VAL A 442 18.84 -6.73 18.17
CA VAL A 442 17.81 -5.73 17.83
C VAL A 442 16.44 -6.38 17.68
N VAL A 443 16.33 -7.49 16.95
CA VAL A 443 15.06 -8.21 16.78
C VAL A 443 14.53 -8.76 18.10
N ARG A 444 15.40 -9.36 18.92
CA ARG A 444 15.06 -9.94 20.23
C ARG A 444 14.59 -8.89 21.23
N SER A 445 15.11 -7.67 21.14
CA SER A 445 14.74 -6.56 22.03
C SER A 445 13.25 -6.17 21.92
N GLY A 446 12.65 -6.33 20.74
CA GLY A 446 11.31 -5.82 20.45
C GLY A 446 11.24 -4.29 20.36
N GLN A 447 12.36 -3.56 20.48
CA GLN A 447 12.43 -2.10 20.50
C GLN A 447 12.85 -1.48 19.16
N GLN A 448 12.90 -2.27 18.08
CA GLN A 448 13.34 -1.82 16.75
C GLN A 448 12.56 -0.61 16.19
N SER A 449 11.25 -0.49 16.49
CA SER A 449 10.43 0.66 16.07
C SER A 449 10.85 1.97 16.71
N THR A 450 11.55 1.91 17.83
CA THR A 450 11.97 3.08 18.62
C THR A 450 13.45 3.36 18.40
N VAL A 451 14.29 2.35 18.60
CA VAL A 451 15.75 2.49 18.59
C VAL A 451 16.28 2.87 17.20
N LEU A 452 15.77 2.23 16.14
CA LEU A 452 16.31 2.45 14.80
C LEU A 452 15.99 3.87 14.28
N PRO A 453 14.75 4.40 14.39
CA PRO A 453 14.48 5.78 14.01
C PRO A 453 15.25 6.82 14.84
N ILE A 454 15.47 6.56 16.14
CA ILE A 454 16.27 7.42 17.02
C ILE A 454 17.71 7.56 16.51
N LEU A 455 18.34 6.44 16.14
CA LEU A 455 19.73 6.43 15.67
C LEU A 455 19.94 7.26 14.39
N LEU A 456 18.88 7.50 13.62
CA LEU A 456 18.93 8.23 12.35
C LEU A 456 18.59 9.72 12.48
N SER A 457 17.72 10.09 13.43
CA SER A 457 17.09 11.41 13.52
C SER A 457 17.03 11.92 14.95
N TYR A 458 17.56 13.13 15.18
CA TYR A 458 17.53 13.75 16.50
C TYR A 458 16.12 14.19 16.91
N ARG A 459 15.22 14.44 15.95
CA ARG A 459 13.81 14.71 16.25
C ARG A 459 13.09 13.46 16.74
N ASN A 460 13.45 12.27 16.24
CA ASN A 460 12.91 11.02 16.75
C ASN A 460 13.39 10.76 18.18
N PHE A 461 14.65 11.07 18.48
CA PHE A 461 15.14 11.07 19.86
C PHE A 461 14.36 12.05 20.74
N TYR A 462 14.20 13.30 20.31
CA TYR A 462 13.47 14.31 21.07
C TYR A 462 12.00 13.89 21.34
N ALA A 463 11.31 13.39 20.32
CA ALA A 463 9.94 12.90 20.47
C ALA A 463 9.85 11.72 21.46
N TYR A 464 10.82 10.82 21.42
CA TYR A 464 10.94 9.73 22.37
C TYR A 464 11.18 10.24 23.80
N ASP A 465 12.12 11.15 24.02
CA ASP A 465 12.44 11.70 25.35
C ASP A 465 11.23 12.44 25.96
N CYS A 466 10.49 13.20 25.15
CA CYS A 466 9.30 13.93 25.60
C CYS A 466 8.05 13.07 25.82
N ARG A 467 8.07 11.77 25.47
CA ARG A 467 6.86 10.91 25.44
C ARG A 467 6.10 10.86 26.77
N GLU A 468 6.82 10.86 27.90
CA GLU A 468 6.21 10.78 29.24
C GLU A 468 5.53 12.10 29.63
N GLN A 469 6.06 13.24 29.17
CA GLN A 469 5.47 14.56 29.41
C GLN A 469 4.19 14.72 28.58
N THR A 470 4.21 14.31 27.32
CA THR A 470 3.04 14.33 26.43
C THR A 470 1.93 13.39 26.93
N ALA A 471 2.29 12.20 27.41
CA ALA A 471 1.34 11.25 28.00
C ALA A 471 0.66 11.83 29.26
N ALA A 472 1.42 12.50 30.13
CA ALA A 472 0.90 13.14 31.34
C ALA A 472 -0.08 14.30 31.02
N THR A 473 0.24 15.14 30.03
CA THR A 473 -0.70 16.21 29.60
C THR A 473 -1.97 15.66 28.97
N SER A 474 -1.89 14.56 28.21
CA SER A 474 -3.07 13.94 27.61
C SER A 474 -3.99 13.26 28.62
N SER A 475 -3.45 12.74 29.73
CA SER A 475 -4.27 12.18 30.80
C SER A 475 -5.03 13.24 31.59
N ASP A 476 -4.47 14.44 31.71
CA ASP A 476 -5.09 15.55 32.45
C ASP A 476 -6.29 16.16 31.68
N GLU A 477 -6.24 16.21 30.34
CA GLU A 477 -7.36 16.67 29.48
C GLU A 477 -8.62 15.77 29.52
N TYR A 478 -8.50 14.52 29.98
CA TYR A 478 -9.65 13.61 30.16
C TYR A 478 -10.18 13.61 31.61
N THR A 479 -9.57 14.39 32.51
CA THR A 479 -9.98 14.50 33.92
C THR A 479 -10.65 15.82 34.30
N ASP A 480 -10.78 16.76 33.36
CA ASP A 480 -11.65 17.93 33.44
C ASP A 480 -12.89 17.76 32.54
#